data_AF-A0A3A8GTE9-F1
#
_entry.id   AF-A0A3A8GTE9-F1
#
_cell.length_a   1.000
_cell.length_b   1.000
_cell.length_c   1.000
_cell.angle_alpha   90.00
_cell.angle_beta   90.00
_cell.angle_gamma   90.00
#
_symmetry.space_group_name_H-M   'P 1'
#
loop_
_entity.id
_entity.type
_entity.pdbx_description
1 polymer ?
#
loop_
_entity_poly.entity_id
_entity_poly.type
_entity_poly.pdbx_seq_one_letter_code
_entity_poly.pdbx_strand_id
1 'polypeptide(L)'
;MIQFPRFMSAFVPPRPEPLPAPAGKGPTLQPAPRPQPFGSVSAFDSTTAPASNLHTERLGDGSANCLEKAVGLARPGDSIVLMRDASDGVGHALVRRPDGSVVDPNHPTVRYETLGQWQATHPRYSQPVPVPADRMQQVLSTPPGPQREALIQKLGLSGVADRRVADGEQWVTPIKDDINTRASPGTQGAWVATMNMGDRMKVIGQNDDASWLNVELENGTQVWVKASLVEEEKPPVPPYESPVPRWMADGTRPPDIEMHVWNALPQESRDQIIQTAREKVVAENWPMPEFDVNGPPPSTVDSLVWDHLPPEGKQSLFQQEWQAAVREQTSLIFDGVPEGGAVAEHPFLGVDSSLGNGQVGEWLDNALQEGSAAQYINLEKALGPGWRQVHYNLCGPLAVGASLGMSPKEALTAFAATSAGILNSGDTTTATPLAKVYEARGWTTGYTSGSASMPAPEDMARMLDDGKALIALVNIDTKIGDEDKDGMLRLHGDSTKAVSHWVNVRAVEDNGNGGWTVRVYNPFENREEIYSWEDFEASWGTNGGMVPSTEVEGEFVFRFNAGHGLLVATPPPPDAATSP
;
A
#
# COMPACT_ATOMS: atom_id res chain seq x y z
N MET A 1 -1.83 55.73 -6.94
CA MET A 1 -1.70 56.55 -8.16
C MET A 1 -0.39 57.34 -8.05
N ILE A 2 0.72 56.77 -8.50
CA ILE A 2 2.04 57.45 -8.57
C ILE A 2 2.73 56.95 -9.84
N GLN A 3 3.04 57.87 -10.75
CA GLN A 3 3.74 57.67 -12.02
C GLN A 3 5.16 58.23 -11.96
N PHE A 4 5.97 57.74 -12.92
CA PHE A 4 7.16 58.32 -13.58
C PHE A 4 8.55 57.86 -13.09
N PRO A 5 9.60 57.81 -13.97
CA PRO A 5 9.65 57.99 -15.44
C PRO A 5 10.48 56.92 -16.21
N ARG A 6 10.47 57.03 -17.56
CA ARG A 6 11.36 56.39 -18.55
C ARG A 6 12.68 57.17 -18.72
N PHE A 7 13.61 56.54 -19.46
CA PHE A 7 14.94 56.95 -19.98
C PHE A 7 16.11 56.53 -19.06
N MET A 8 17.17 55.82 -19.49
CA MET A 8 17.95 55.90 -20.74
C MET A 8 18.52 54.54 -21.21
N SER A 9 18.86 54.47 -22.51
CA SER A 9 19.61 53.41 -23.18
C SER A 9 21.14 53.54 -23.04
N ALA A 10 21.77 52.39 -23.26
CA ALA A 10 23.13 52.14 -23.80
C ALA A 10 24.30 52.12 -22.80
N PHE A 11 24.92 50.94 -22.64
CA PHE A 11 26.33 50.68 -22.99
C PHE A 11 26.56 49.16 -23.04
N VAL A 12 26.85 48.63 -24.23
CA VAL A 12 27.26 47.24 -24.48
C VAL A 12 28.77 47.27 -24.76
N PRO A 13 29.61 46.55 -24.00
CA PRO A 13 31.03 46.42 -24.35
C PRO A 13 31.25 45.38 -25.47
N PRO A 14 32.29 45.56 -26.32
CA PRO A 14 32.51 44.73 -27.51
C PRO A 14 33.05 43.33 -27.19
N ARG A 15 32.66 42.38 -28.06
CA ARG A 15 33.07 40.97 -28.11
C ARG A 15 34.57 40.85 -28.52
N PRO A 16 35.39 40.01 -27.86
CA PRO A 16 36.75 39.72 -28.31
C PRO A 16 36.77 38.89 -29.60
N GLU A 17 37.68 39.24 -30.52
CA GLU A 17 37.96 38.50 -31.76
C GLU A 17 38.63 37.14 -31.52
N PRO A 18 38.42 36.14 -32.40
CA PRO A 18 39.07 34.84 -32.29
C PRO A 18 40.52 34.84 -32.82
N LEU A 19 41.40 34.13 -32.12
CA LEU A 19 42.81 33.96 -32.47
C LEU A 19 43.01 33.13 -33.77
N PRO A 20 44.06 33.40 -34.56
CA PRO A 20 44.32 32.74 -35.84
C PRO A 20 45.00 31.36 -35.68
N ALA A 21 44.67 30.44 -36.59
CA ALA A 21 45.29 29.13 -36.71
C ALA A 21 46.70 29.20 -37.34
N PRO A 22 47.67 28.37 -36.90
CA PRO A 22 48.95 28.24 -37.60
C PRO A 22 48.87 27.20 -38.73
N ALA A 23 49.46 27.57 -39.87
CA ALA A 23 49.56 26.77 -41.08
C ALA A 23 50.91 26.01 -41.18
N GLY A 24 50.85 24.76 -41.64
CA GLY A 24 51.77 24.24 -42.65
C GLY A 24 52.80 23.18 -42.23
N LYS A 25 52.59 21.94 -42.71
CA LYS A 25 53.53 21.16 -43.55
C LYS A 25 52.89 19.83 -43.99
N GLY A 26 52.93 19.53 -45.29
CA GLY A 26 52.75 18.18 -45.86
C GLY A 26 53.74 17.98 -47.01
N PRO A 27 53.73 16.88 -47.79
CA PRO A 27 53.16 15.55 -47.55
C PRO A 27 54.21 14.41 -47.74
N THR A 28 53.94 13.21 -47.23
CA THR A 28 54.60 11.97 -47.69
C THR A 28 53.54 10.95 -48.08
N LEU A 29 53.63 10.49 -49.34
CA LEU A 29 52.76 9.51 -49.99
C LEU A 29 52.97 8.11 -49.40
N GLN A 30 51.89 7.47 -48.95
CA GLN A 30 51.80 6.01 -48.78
C GLN A 30 50.58 5.47 -49.55
N PRO A 31 50.68 4.25 -50.11
CA PRO A 31 49.81 3.77 -51.19
C PRO A 31 48.42 3.33 -50.71
N ALA A 32 47.46 3.43 -51.63
CA ALA A 32 46.05 3.14 -51.43
C ALA A 32 45.78 1.68 -50.95
N PRO A 33 44.87 1.47 -49.99
CA PRO A 33 44.39 0.14 -49.62
C PRO A 33 43.49 -0.43 -50.72
N ARG A 34 43.65 -1.72 -51.00
CA ARG A 34 42.81 -2.53 -51.91
C ARG A 34 41.38 -2.66 -51.35
N PRO A 35 40.35 -2.76 -52.21
CA PRO A 35 38.99 -3.04 -51.76
C PRO A 35 38.89 -4.46 -51.20
N GLN A 36 38.48 -4.59 -49.95
CA GLN A 36 38.05 -5.87 -49.36
C GLN A 36 36.55 -6.05 -49.54
N PRO A 37 36.08 -7.28 -49.85
CA PRO A 37 34.68 -7.55 -50.15
C PRO A 37 33.85 -7.68 -48.86
N PHE A 38 32.65 -7.10 -48.91
CA PHE A 38 31.48 -7.29 -48.07
C PHE A 38 31.65 -8.23 -46.86
N GLY A 39 31.98 -7.64 -45.71
CA GLY A 39 31.77 -8.24 -44.39
C GLY A 39 30.35 -7.94 -43.92
N SER A 40 29.69 -8.98 -43.44
CA SER A 40 28.32 -9.02 -42.93
C SER A 40 28.02 -7.85 -41.98
N VAL A 41 26.94 -7.13 -42.26
CA VAL A 41 26.29 -6.24 -41.31
C VAL A 41 25.87 -7.04 -40.08
N SER A 42 26.60 -6.87 -38.97
CA SER A 42 26.00 -7.08 -37.65
C SER A 42 24.96 -5.98 -37.46
N ALA A 43 23.69 -6.36 -37.61
CA ALA A 43 22.57 -5.53 -37.20
C ALA A 43 22.58 -5.44 -35.67
N PHE A 44 23.36 -4.50 -35.13
CA PHE A 44 23.06 -3.91 -33.83
C PHE A 44 22.01 -2.84 -34.06
N ASP A 45 20.74 -3.26 -34.17
CA ASP A 45 19.62 -2.36 -33.90
C ASP A 45 19.48 -2.34 -32.38
N SER A 46 20.08 -1.33 -31.75
CA SER A 46 19.78 -0.97 -30.38
C SER A 46 18.34 -0.45 -30.36
N THR A 47 17.38 -1.33 -30.11
CA THR A 47 15.99 -0.90 -29.85
C THR A 47 16.03 -0.01 -28.61
N THR A 48 15.84 1.29 -28.82
CA THR A 48 15.60 2.28 -27.78
C THR A 48 14.41 1.80 -26.93
N ALA A 49 14.48 1.93 -25.61
CA ALA A 49 13.37 1.58 -24.70
C ALA A 49 12.03 2.15 -25.23
N PRO A 50 10.92 1.40 -25.23
CA PRO A 50 9.68 1.82 -25.87
C PRO A 50 8.99 2.99 -25.14
N ALA A 51 9.47 4.22 -25.34
CA ALA A 51 8.87 5.40 -24.73
C ALA A 51 7.41 5.63 -25.16
N SER A 52 6.53 5.79 -24.16
CA SER A 52 5.09 5.98 -24.30
C SER A 52 4.70 7.46 -24.10
N ASN A 53 3.41 7.77 -24.30
CA ASN A 53 2.82 9.07 -24.02
C ASN A 53 1.36 8.90 -23.56
N LEU A 54 0.64 10.00 -23.31
CA LEU A 54 -0.75 9.91 -22.82
C LEU A 54 -1.66 9.13 -23.76
N HIS A 55 -1.39 9.11 -25.07
CA HIS A 55 -2.20 8.37 -26.04
C HIS A 55 -1.98 6.87 -25.94
N THR A 56 -0.73 6.44 -25.79
CA THR A 56 -0.33 5.04 -25.95
C THR A 56 -0.16 4.27 -24.63
N GLU A 57 -0.03 4.97 -23.51
CA GLU A 57 0.30 4.38 -22.22
C GLU A 57 -0.73 3.39 -21.70
N ARG A 58 -0.30 2.27 -21.10
CA ARG A 58 -1.18 1.25 -20.54
C ARG A 58 -0.75 0.91 -19.13
N LEU A 59 -1.55 1.35 -18.16
CA LEU A 59 -1.33 0.99 -16.76
C LEU A 59 -1.44 -0.53 -16.58
N GLY A 60 -0.50 -1.11 -15.85
CA GLY A 60 -0.50 -2.53 -15.46
C GLY A 60 -0.17 -3.51 -16.58
N ASP A 61 0.46 -3.07 -17.67
CA ASP A 61 0.85 -3.94 -18.79
C ASP A 61 2.17 -4.72 -18.56
N GLY A 62 2.82 -4.47 -17.41
CA GLY A 62 4.07 -5.12 -17.01
C GLY A 62 5.33 -4.41 -17.51
N SER A 63 5.22 -3.22 -18.12
CA SER A 63 6.35 -2.39 -18.57
C SER A 63 6.26 -0.99 -17.96
N ALA A 64 6.32 -0.89 -16.63
CA ALA A 64 6.07 0.36 -15.91
C ALA A 64 7.10 1.45 -16.24
N ASN A 65 6.67 2.48 -16.98
CA ASN A 65 7.51 3.63 -17.27
C ASN A 65 7.39 4.74 -16.23
N CYS A 66 8.17 5.80 -16.40
CA CYS A 66 8.17 6.89 -15.44
C CYS A 66 6.81 7.57 -15.31
N LEU A 67 5.95 7.53 -16.34
CA LEU A 67 4.62 8.11 -16.29
C LEU A 67 3.67 7.26 -15.42
N GLU A 68 3.66 5.95 -15.61
CA GLU A 68 2.94 5.02 -14.73
C GLU A 68 3.43 5.11 -13.29
N LYS A 69 4.76 5.08 -13.08
CA LYS A 69 5.36 5.21 -11.74
C LYS A 69 5.00 6.55 -11.08
N ALA A 70 5.02 7.66 -11.82
CA ALA A 70 4.64 8.96 -11.30
C ALA A 70 3.15 9.02 -10.90
N VAL A 71 2.28 8.41 -11.70
CA VAL A 71 0.84 8.38 -11.44
C VAL A 71 0.52 7.48 -10.24
N GLY A 72 1.19 6.33 -10.11
CA GLY A 72 1.06 5.45 -8.95
C GLY A 72 1.62 6.06 -7.66
N LEU A 73 2.56 6.99 -7.74
CA LEU A 73 3.16 7.67 -6.59
C LEU A 73 2.38 8.92 -6.14
N ALA A 74 1.58 9.51 -7.03
CA ALA A 74 0.91 10.78 -6.78
C ALA A 74 -0.30 10.63 -5.83
N ARG A 75 -0.45 11.60 -4.93
CA ARG A 75 -1.58 11.73 -4.01
C ARG A 75 -2.57 12.80 -4.49
N PRO A 76 -3.81 12.83 -3.97
CA PRO A 76 -4.74 13.92 -4.24
C PRO A 76 -4.11 15.30 -3.95
N GLY A 77 -4.18 16.20 -4.92
CA GLY A 77 -3.57 17.54 -4.84
C GLY A 77 -2.18 17.66 -5.47
N ASP A 78 -1.51 16.54 -5.79
CA ASP A 78 -0.23 16.55 -6.49
C ASP A 78 -0.37 16.93 -7.97
N SER A 79 0.78 17.24 -8.59
CA SER A 79 0.90 17.43 -10.04
C SER A 79 2.00 16.56 -10.62
N ILE A 80 1.74 15.88 -11.73
CA ILE A 80 2.74 15.19 -12.53
C ILE A 80 3.45 16.21 -13.42
N VAL A 81 4.76 16.38 -13.25
CA VAL A 81 5.58 17.28 -14.05
C VAL A 81 6.23 16.49 -15.18
N LEU A 82 5.80 16.74 -16.41
CA LEU A 82 6.41 16.17 -17.60
C LEU A 82 7.60 17.01 -18.01
N MET A 83 8.77 16.39 -18.06
CA MET A 83 10.04 16.97 -18.50
C MET A 83 10.33 16.56 -19.95
N ARG A 84 11.20 17.29 -20.64
CA ARG A 84 11.72 16.91 -21.95
C ARG A 84 13.23 16.74 -21.89
N ASP A 85 13.75 15.61 -22.35
CA ASP A 85 15.20 15.44 -22.54
C ASP A 85 15.63 16.19 -23.80
N ALA A 86 16.70 16.97 -23.67
CA ALA A 86 17.28 17.74 -24.77
C ALA A 86 18.05 16.89 -25.79
N SER A 87 18.40 15.64 -25.46
CA SER A 87 19.25 14.77 -26.29
C SER A 87 18.47 13.92 -27.31
N ASP A 88 17.34 13.35 -26.92
CA ASP A 88 16.54 12.43 -27.75
C ASP A 88 15.03 12.80 -27.82
N GLY A 89 14.60 13.79 -27.03
CA GLY A 89 13.22 14.25 -26.97
C GLY A 89 12.29 13.34 -26.15
N VAL A 90 12.80 12.26 -25.57
CA VAL A 90 12.06 11.37 -24.67
C VAL A 90 12.23 11.89 -23.24
N GLY A 91 11.12 12.33 -22.65
CA GLY A 91 11.07 13.00 -21.37
C GLY A 91 11.15 12.09 -20.15
N HIS A 92 11.01 12.73 -18.99
CA HIS A 92 10.86 12.10 -17.69
C HIS A 92 9.61 12.65 -17.00
N ALA A 93 8.98 11.87 -16.13
CA ALA A 93 7.84 12.31 -15.33
C ALA A 93 8.23 12.37 -13.85
N LEU A 94 7.85 13.45 -13.18
CA LEU A 94 8.11 13.69 -11.76
C LEU A 94 6.80 13.94 -11.01
N VAL A 95 6.78 13.67 -9.70
CA VAL A 95 5.65 14.08 -8.85
C VAL A 95 6.01 15.36 -8.13
N ARG A 96 5.18 16.39 -8.24
CA ARG A 96 5.31 17.65 -7.52
C ARG A 96 4.19 17.77 -6.48
N ARG A 97 4.57 17.93 -5.22
CA ARG A 97 3.66 18.10 -4.08
C ARG A 97 3.14 19.54 -3.99
N PRO A 98 2.01 19.79 -3.28
CA PRO A 98 1.48 21.14 -3.05
C PRO A 98 2.46 22.11 -2.38
N ASP A 99 3.34 21.60 -1.52
CA ASP A 99 4.39 22.39 -0.86
C ASP A 99 5.54 22.83 -1.80
N GLY A 100 5.52 22.37 -3.06
CA GLY A 100 6.49 22.71 -4.09
C GLY A 100 7.68 21.74 -4.21
N SER A 101 7.80 20.78 -3.30
CA SER A 101 8.79 19.71 -3.38
C SER A 101 8.52 18.77 -4.55
N VAL A 102 9.57 18.07 -4.97
CA VAL A 102 9.54 17.15 -6.11
C VAL A 102 10.12 15.80 -5.70
N VAL A 103 9.48 14.74 -6.17
CA VAL A 103 9.92 13.36 -6.02
C VAL A 103 10.11 12.76 -7.41
N ASP A 104 11.26 12.12 -7.60
CA ASP A 104 11.55 11.37 -8.81
C ASP A 104 11.00 9.93 -8.65
N PRO A 105 10.09 9.45 -9.51
CA PRO A 105 9.56 8.09 -9.40
C PRO A 105 10.60 6.99 -9.56
N ASN A 106 11.77 7.28 -10.14
CA ASN A 106 12.90 6.35 -10.19
C ASN A 106 13.74 6.38 -8.90
N HIS A 107 13.63 7.45 -8.11
CA HIS A 107 14.28 7.61 -6.80
C HIS A 107 13.28 8.16 -5.77
N PRO A 108 12.19 7.44 -5.48
CA PRO A 108 11.06 7.96 -4.70
C PRO A 108 11.41 8.23 -3.22
N THR A 109 12.54 7.72 -2.75
CA THR A 109 13.11 8.00 -1.42
C THR A 109 13.87 9.32 -1.34
N VAL A 110 14.21 9.92 -2.48
CA VAL A 110 14.93 11.18 -2.55
C VAL A 110 13.94 12.30 -2.76
N ARG A 111 13.77 13.12 -1.72
CA ARG A 111 12.99 14.34 -1.78
C ARG A 111 13.86 15.51 -2.20
N TYR A 112 13.39 16.25 -3.20
CA TYR A 112 13.99 17.52 -3.62
C TYR A 112 13.09 18.64 -3.14
N GLU A 113 13.63 19.62 -2.42
CA GLU A 113 12.87 20.75 -1.87
C GLU A 113 12.22 21.58 -2.97
N THR A 114 12.81 21.58 -4.17
CA THR A 114 12.26 22.26 -5.34
C THR A 114 12.59 21.51 -6.63
N LEU A 115 11.77 21.74 -7.67
CA LEU A 115 12.08 21.28 -9.03
C LEU A 115 13.46 21.76 -9.51
N GLY A 116 13.85 22.98 -9.15
CA GLY A 116 15.14 23.55 -9.54
C GLY A 116 16.33 22.77 -8.96
N GLN A 117 16.18 22.22 -7.75
CA GLN A 117 17.20 21.36 -7.13
C GLN A 117 17.38 20.05 -7.92
N TRP A 118 16.28 19.42 -8.33
CA TRP A 118 16.34 18.21 -9.16
C TRP A 118 16.92 18.50 -10.55
N GLN A 119 16.56 19.62 -11.17
CA GLN A 119 17.11 20.01 -12.49
C GLN A 119 18.60 20.31 -12.43
N ALA A 120 19.12 20.83 -11.31
CA ALA A 120 20.55 21.06 -11.13
C ALA A 120 21.36 19.75 -11.12
N THR A 121 20.79 18.64 -10.65
CA THR A 121 21.42 17.32 -10.71
C THR A 121 21.13 16.59 -12.02
N HIS A 122 20.12 17.01 -12.79
CA HIS A 122 19.74 16.42 -14.07
C HIS A 122 19.61 17.46 -15.21
N PRO A 123 20.73 18.12 -15.61
CA PRO A 123 20.71 19.27 -16.51
C PRO A 123 20.20 18.97 -17.93
N ARG A 124 20.10 17.69 -18.31
CA ARG A 124 19.55 17.26 -19.61
C ARG A 124 18.03 17.47 -19.74
N TYR A 125 17.32 17.53 -18.62
CA TYR A 125 15.86 17.65 -18.61
C TYR A 125 15.41 19.10 -18.48
N SER A 126 14.52 19.51 -19.39
CA SER A 126 14.06 20.89 -19.52
C SER A 126 12.56 20.98 -19.82
N GLN A 127 12.03 22.19 -19.92
CA GLN A 127 10.63 22.48 -20.28
C GLN A 127 9.59 21.77 -19.39
N PRO A 128 9.62 21.98 -18.06
CA PRO A 128 8.65 21.35 -17.17
C PRO A 128 7.23 21.79 -17.50
N VAL A 129 6.32 20.82 -17.64
CA VAL A 129 4.89 21.11 -17.74
C VAL A 129 4.15 20.32 -16.65
N PRO A 130 3.62 21.00 -15.62
CA PRO A 130 2.83 20.37 -14.59
C PRO A 130 1.43 20.05 -15.11
N VAL A 131 0.94 18.86 -14.79
CA VAL A 131 -0.41 18.39 -15.05
C VAL A 131 -0.98 17.89 -13.73
N PRO A 132 -2.16 18.35 -13.28
CA PRO A 132 -2.80 17.83 -12.08
C PRO A 132 -2.91 16.30 -12.09
N ALA A 133 -2.56 15.64 -10.99
CA ALA A 133 -2.47 14.18 -10.92
C ALA A 133 -3.82 13.49 -11.13
N ASP A 134 -4.90 14.08 -10.61
CA ASP A 134 -6.28 13.64 -10.82
C ASP A 134 -6.66 13.56 -12.31
N ARG A 135 -6.28 14.58 -13.09
CA ARG A 135 -6.52 14.61 -14.54
C ARG A 135 -5.68 13.58 -15.27
N MET A 136 -4.44 13.36 -14.85
CA MET A 136 -3.55 12.36 -15.43
C MET A 136 -4.10 10.95 -15.20
N GLN A 137 -4.51 10.66 -13.96
CA GLN A 137 -5.10 9.38 -13.56
C GLN A 137 -6.41 9.11 -14.31
N GLN A 138 -7.26 10.13 -14.49
CA GLN A 138 -8.50 10.00 -15.26
C GLN A 138 -8.26 9.63 -16.74
N VAL A 139 -7.21 10.17 -17.37
CA VAL A 139 -6.86 9.81 -18.75
C VAL A 139 -6.26 8.40 -18.84
N LEU A 140 -5.33 8.07 -17.95
CA LEU A 140 -4.55 6.84 -18.05
C LEU A 140 -5.32 5.59 -17.59
N SER A 141 -6.30 5.75 -16.69
CA SER A 141 -7.24 4.68 -16.32
C SER A 141 -8.21 4.28 -17.45
N THR A 142 -8.40 5.15 -18.45
CA THR A 142 -9.16 4.80 -19.66
C THR A 142 -8.22 4.13 -20.66
N PRO A 143 -8.51 2.97 -21.28
CA PRO A 143 -7.63 2.34 -22.26
C PRO A 143 -7.34 3.21 -23.50
N PRO A 144 -6.21 2.99 -24.23
CA PRO A 144 -5.92 3.70 -25.46
C PRO A 144 -7.04 3.57 -26.50
N GLY A 145 -7.51 4.69 -27.05
CA GLY A 145 -8.56 4.70 -28.07
C GLY A 145 -9.39 5.99 -28.11
N PRO A 146 -10.47 6.03 -28.92
CA PRO A 146 -11.25 7.24 -29.15
C PRO A 146 -11.83 7.89 -27.89
N GLN A 147 -12.17 7.08 -26.88
CA GLN A 147 -12.66 7.58 -25.59
C GLN A 147 -11.58 8.34 -24.82
N ARG A 148 -10.34 7.82 -24.83
CA ARG A 148 -9.20 8.51 -24.23
C ARG A 148 -8.87 9.80 -24.96
N GLU A 149 -8.90 9.80 -26.30
CA GLU A 149 -8.70 11.02 -27.10
C GLU A 149 -9.72 12.12 -26.74
N ALA A 150 -10.98 11.75 -26.57
CA ALA A 150 -12.03 12.68 -26.15
C ALA A 150 -11.77 13.23 -24.74
N LEU A 151 -11.25 12.41 -23.81
CA LEU A 151 -10.87 12.86 -22.47
C LEU A 151 -9.67 13.81 -22.49
N ILE A 152 -8.62 13.49 -23.27
CA ILE A 152 -7.45 14.36 -23.46
C ILE A 152 -7.88 15.75 -23.96
N GLN A 153 -8.79 15.80 -24.92
CA GLN A 153 -9.35 17.06 -25.42
C GLN A 153 -10.20 17.77 -24.36
N LYS A 154 -11.12 17.06 -23.70
CA LYS A 154 -12.03 17.62 -22.68
C LYS A 154 -11.28 18.22 -21.49
N LEU A 155 -10.17 17.60 -21.09
CA LEU A 155 -9.35 18.03 -19.94
C LEU A 155 -8.29 19.08 -20.32
N GLY A 156 -8.22 19.47 -21.59
CA GLY A 156 -7.26 20.46 -22.10
C GLY A 156 -5.82 19.98 -22.12
N LEU A 157 -5.61 18.66 -22.20
CA LEU A 157 -4.27 18.04 -22.13
C LEU A 157 -3.62 17.84 -23.51
N SER A 158 -4.28 18.25 -24.60
CA SER A 158 -3.74 18.10 -25.96
C SER A 158 -2.35 18.69 -26.15
N GLY A 159 -1.99 19.76 -25.43
CA GLY A 159 -0.66 20.39 -25.53
C GLY A 159 0.48 19.59 -24.88
N VAL A 160 0.16 18.57 -24.09
CA VAL A 160 1.13 17.70 -23.40
C VAL A 160 1.01 16.24 -23.79
N ALA A 161 -0.06 15.85 -24.49
CA ALA A 161 -0.39 14.46 -24.74
C ALA A 161 0.63 13.74 -25.65
N ASP A 162 1.29 14.48 -26.55
CA ASP A 162 2.36 13.98 -27.41
C ASP A 162 3.72 13.87 -26.70
N ARG A 163 3.85 14.34 -25.45
CA ARG A 163 5.12 14.27 -24.72
C ARG A 163 5.43 12.82 -24.40
N ARG A 164 6.50 12.33 -25.02
CA ARG A 164 7.03 11.00 -24.75
C ARG A 164 7.72 10.97 -23.40
N VAL A 165 7.54 9.91 -22.65
CA VAL A 165 8.23 9.64 -21.39
C VAL A 165 8.94 8.30 -21.55
N ALA A 166 10.21 8.23 -21.16
CA ALA A 166 10.95 6.98 -21.24
C ALA A 166 10.33 5.94 -20.31
N ASP A 167 10.38 4.67 -20.73
CA ASP A 167 10.39 3.58 -19.76
C ASP A 167 11.55 3.86 -18.80
N GLY A 168 11.23 3.93 -17.51
CA GLY A 168 12.24 4.25 -16.50
C GLY A 168 13.39 3.26 -16.58
N GLU A 169 14.50 3.59 -15.93
CA GLU A 169 15.52 2.56 -15.75
C GLU A 169 14.85 1.37 -15.04
N GLN A 170 14.74 0.26 -15.76
CA GLN A 170 14.24 -0.98 -15.21
C GLN A 170 15.42 -1.65 -14.53
N TRP A 171 15.31 -1.87 -13.23
CA TRP A 171 16.33 -2.54 -12.44
C TRP A 171 15.78 -3.90 -12.01
N VAL A 172 16.65 -4.90 -11.96
CA VAL A 172 16.31 -6.25 -11.52
C VAL A 172 17.35 -6.74 -10.52
N THR A 173 16.89 -7.54 -9.55
CA THR A 173 17.73 -8.16 -8.52
C THR A 173 17.64 -9.68 -8.59
N PRO A 174 18.72 -10.43 -8.30
CA PRO A 174 18.65 -11.89 -8.19
C PRO A 174 17.73 -12.35 -7.07
N ILE A 175 16.89 -13.36 -7.34
CA ILE A 175 16.00 -13.97 -6.33
C ILE A 175 16.71 -15.01 -5.45
N LYS A 176 17.98 -15.29 -5.75
CA LYS A 176 18.83 -16.24 -5.02
C LYS A 176 20.30 -15.94 -5.30
N ASP A 177 21.17 -16.49 -4.46
CA ASP A 177 22.60 -16.44 -4.66
C ASP A 177 23.08 -17.31 -5.83
N ASP A 178 24.30 -17.05 -6.29
CA ASP A 178 25.01 -17.81 -7.31
C ASP A 178 24.28 -17.92 -8.67
N ILE A 179 23.60 -16.86 -9.12
CA ILE A 179 23.02 -16.86 -10.48
C ILE A 179 24.09 -16.54 -11.52
N ASN A 180 24.06 -17.28 -12.63
CA ASN A 180 25.02 -17.13 -13.72
C ASN A 180 24.54 -16.13 -14.77
N THR A 181 25.36 -15.13 -15.07
CA THR A 181 25.17 -14.24 -16.22
C THR A 181 25.98 -14.74 -17.42
N ARG A 182 25.50 -14.44 -18.63
CA ARG A 182 25.94 -15.07 -19.88
C ARG A 182 26.27 -14.03 -20.95
N ALA A 183 27.15 -14.36 -21.87
CA ALA A 183 27.49 -13.48 -22.99
C ALA A 183 26.43 -13.43 -24.11
N SER A 184 25.46 -14.36 -24.09
CA SER A 184 24.36 -14.45 -25.07
C SER A 184 23.12 -15.05 -24.39
N PRO A 185 21.91 -14.81 -24.93
CA PRO A 185 20.68 -15.36 -24.37
C PRO A 185 20.66 -16.88 -24.57
N GLY A 186 20.90 -17.64 -23.50
CA GLY A 186 20.87 -19.10 -23.53
C GLY A 186 21.83 -19.77 -22.56
N THR A 187 21.53 -21.02 -22.20
CA THR A 187 22.37 -21.84 -21.31
C THR A 187 23.70 -22.27 -21.95
N GLN A 188 23.81 -22.15 -23.27
CA GLN A 188 25.03 -22.40 -24.04
C GLN A 188 25.94 -21.17 -24.14
N GLY A 189 25.47 -19.99 -23.73
CA GLY A 189 26.28 -18.79 -23.69
C GLY A 189 27.46 -18.95 -22.73
N ALA A 190 28.61 -18.35 -23.05
CA ALA A 190 29.74 -18.33 -22.14
C ALA A 190 29.35 -17.66 -20.82
N TRP A 191 29.76 -18.24 -19.69
CA TRP A 191 29.62 -17.61 -18.38
C TRP A 191 30.47 -16.35 -18.32
N VAL A 192 29.89 -15.25 -17.82
CA VAL A 192 30.56 -13.95 -17.71
C VAL A 192 30.83 -13.61 -16.26
N ALA A 193 29.79 -13.66 -15.42
CA ALA A 193 29.89 -13.36 -13.99
C ALA A 193 28.84 -14.13 -13.19
N THR A 194 29.03 -14.18 -11.88
CA THR A 194 28.05 -14.68 -10.91
C THR A 194 27.49 -13.50 -10.13
N MET A 195 26.17 -13.49 -9.93
CA MET A 195 25.45 -12.47 -9.16
C MET A 195 24.78 -13.12 -7.95
N ASN A 196 24.65 -12.37 -6.87
CA ASN A 196 24.07 -12.79 -5.60
C ASN A 196 22.83 -11.96 -5.24
N MET A 197 22.05 -12.41 -4.26
CA MET A 197 20.96 -11.60 -3.72
C MET A 197 21.47 -10.23 -3.27
N GLY A 198 20.73 -9.19 -3.63
CA GLY A 198 21.09 -7.80 -3.33
C GLY A 198 21.92 -7.10 -4.41
N ASP A 199 22.51 -7.84 -5.37
CA ASP A 199 23.15 -7.21 -6.52
C ASP A 199 22.10 -6.54 -7.44
N ARG A 200 22.44 -5.38 -8.01
CA ARG A 200 21.53 -4.61 -8.87
C ARG A 200 22.00 -4.63 -10.31
N MET A 201 21.07 -4.86 -11.23
CA MET A 201 21.35 -4.92 -12.66
C MET A 201 20.32 -4.09 -13.43
N LYS A 202 20.79 -3.22 -14.31
CA LYS A 202 19.94 -2.37 -15.14
C LYS A 202 19.52 -3.13 -16.39
N VAL A 203 18.23 -3.37 -16.60
CA VAL A 203 17.71 -3.95 -17.83
C VAL A 203 17.87 -2.94 -18.97
N ILE A 204 18.55 -3.37 -20.01
CA ILE A 204 18.82 -2.60 -21.24
C ILE A 204 18.17 -3.22 -22.47
N GLY A 205 17.54 -4.39 -22.32
CA GLY A 205 16.76 -5.05 -23.36
C GLY A 205 16.38 -6.48 -22.97
N GLN A 206 15.77 -7.20 -23.91
CA GLN A 206 15.41 -8.60 -23.75
C GLN A 206 15.47 -9.30 -25.11
N ASN A 207 15.41 -10.63 -25.11
CA ASN A 207 15.27 -11.40 -26.33
C ASN A 207 13.79 -11.50 -26.76
N ASP A 208 13.53 -11.99 -27.98
CA ASP A 208 12.21 -11.97 -28.62
C ASP A 208 11.09 -12.64 -27.81
N ASP A 209 11.42 -13.66 -27.01
CA ASP A 209 10.46 -14.40 -26.17
C ASP A 209 10.47 -13.97 -24.69
N ALA A 210 11.22 -12.91 -24.36
CA ALA A 210 11.42 -12.38 -23.01
C ALA A 210 11.93 -13.38 -21.97
N SER A 211 12.45 -14.54 -22.38
CA SER A 211 13.00 -15.54 -21.45
C SER A 211 14.38 -15.15 -20.90
N TRP A 212 15.06 -14.19 -21.55
CA TRP A 212 16.34 -13.63 -21.15
C TRP A 212 16.32 -12.11 -21.21
N LEU A 213 16.86 -11.50 -20.16
CA LEU A 213 17.06 -10.06 -20.07
C LEU A 213 18.51 -9.74 -20.39
N ASN A 214 18.72 -8.72 -21.22
CA ASN A 214 20.01 -8.08 -21.39
C ASN A 214 20.12 -7.00 -20.32
N VAL A 215 21.13 -7.11 -19.47
CA VAL A 215 21.32 -6.27 -18.29
C VAL A 215 22.72 -5.69 -18.25
N GLU A 216 22.85 -4.49 -17.72
CA GLU A 216 24.10 -3.80 -17.44
C GLU A 216 24.40 -3.91 -15.94
N LEU A 217 25.57 -4.46 -15.62
CA LEU A 217 26.09 -4.56 -14.25
C LEU A 217 26.61 -3.20 -13.77
N GLU A 218 26.81 -3.01 -12.46
CA GLU A 218 27.34 -1.75 -11.89
C GLU A 218 28.66 -1.28 -12.51
N ASN A 219 29.49 -2.22 -12.98
CA ASN A 219 30.76 -1.93 -13.65
C ASN A 219 30.62 -1.57 -15.14
N GLY A 220 29.38 -1.44 -15.65
CA GLY A 220 29.05 -1.14 -17.05
C GLY A 220 29.10 -2.34 -17.99
N THR A 221 29.32 -3.57 -17.48
CA THR A 221 29.37 -4.77 -18.32
C THR A 221 27.96 -5.21 -18.71
N GLN A 222 27.74 -5.42 -20.00
CA GLN A 222 26.46 -5.95 -20.52
C GLN A 222 26.48 -7.48 -20.56
N VAL A 223 25.45 -8.09 -19.98
CA VAL A 223 25.33 -9.54 -19.85
C VAL A 223 23.88 -9.97 -19.99
N TRP A 224 23.66 -11.26 -20.24
CA TRP A 224 22.34 -11.87 -20.30
C TRP A 224 22.06 -12.66 -19.03
N VAL A 225 20.88 -12.44 -18.46
CA VAL A 225 20.37 -13.16 -17.29
C VAL A 225 19.01 -13.78 -17.61
N LYS A 226 18.73 -14.96 -17.06
CA LYS A 226 17.44 -15.62 -17.28
C LYS A 226 16.36 -14.89 -16.49
N ALA A 227 15.29 -14.45 -17.16
CA ALA A 227 14.24 -13.62 -16.55
C ALA A 227 13.61 -14.28 -15.30
N SER A 228 13.45 -15.61 -15.32
CA SER A 228 12.88 -16.37 -14.19
C SER A 228 13.79 -16.46 -12.94
N LEU A 229 14.98 -15.89 -12.95
CA LEU A 229 15.95 -15.91 -11.84
C LEU A 229 16.18 -14.52 -11.24
N VAL A 230 15.44 -13.54 -11.72
CA VAL A 230 15.51 -12.17 -11.23
C VAL A 230 14.09 -11.68 -10.99
N GLU A 231 13.95 -10.74 -10.08
CA GLU A 231 12.72 -10.00 -9.87
C GLU A 231 12.95 -8.54 -10.21
N GLU A 232 11.90 -7.88 -10.70
CA GLU A 232 11.96 -6.44 -10.91
C GLU A 232 12.14 -5.75 -9.56
N GLU A 233 13.14 -4.87 -9.50
CA GLU A 233 13.32 -4.01 -8.35
C GLU A 233 12.14 -3.05 -8.31
N LYS A 234 11.18 -3.35 -7.44
CA LYS A 234 10.08 -2.44 -7.18
C LYS A 234 10.68 -1.11 -6.73
N PRO A 235 10.24 0.03 -7.29
CA PRO A 235 10.72 1.32 -6.82
C PRO A 235 10.57 1.36 -5.31
N PRO A 236 11.60 1.85 -4.57
CA PRO A 236 11.54 1.84 -3.12
C PRO A 236 10.29 2.59 -2.70
N VAL A 237 9.60 2.10 -1.67
CA VAL A 237 8.40 2.80 -1.23
C VAL A 237 8.80 4.24 -0.82
N PRO A 238 8.07 5.29 -1.24
CA PRO A 238 8.29 6.63 -0.70
C PRO A 238 8.41 6.61 0.84
N PRO A 239 9.21 7.50 1.42
CA PRO A 239 9.35 7.59 2.86
C PRO A 239 7.97 7.88 3.43
N TYR A 240 7.60 7.13 4.45
CA TYR A 240 6.33 7.36 5.14
C TYR A 240 6.36 8.74 5.78
N GLU A 241 5.41 9.57 5.38
CA GLU A 241 5.21 10.91 5.94
C GLU A 241 4.09 10.80 6.96
N SER A 242 4.44 10.85 8.25
CA SER A 242 3.47 10.81 9.34
C SER A 242 2.42 11.93 9.15
N PRO A 243 1.12 11.62 9.24
CA PRO A 243 0.06 12.63 9.25
C PRO A 243 0.07 13.45 10.55
N VAL A 244 0.85 13.05 11.56
CA VAL A 244 0.96 13.69 12.87
C VAL A 244 2.20 14.61 12.90
N PRO A 245 2.02 15.95 12.91
CA PRO A 245 3.14 16.86 13.06
C PRO A 245 3.81 16.71 14.44
N ARG A 246 5.13 16.88 14.51
CA ARG A 246 5.89 16.79 15.77
C ARG A 246 5.35 17.64 16.91
N TRP A 247 4.85 18.85 16.62
CA TRP A 247 4.30 19.70 17.67
C TRP A 247 3.07 19.08 18.34
N MET A 248 2.27 18.33 17.59
CA MET A 248 1.07 17.64 18.06
C MET A 248 1.45 16.40 18.87
N ALA A 249 2.41 15.63 18.37
CA ALA A 249 2.97 14.47 19.06
C ALA A 249 3.53 14.88 20.43
N ASP A 250 4.37 15.91 20.46
CA ASP A 250 5.04 16.40 21.67
C ASP A 250 4.16 17.27 22.58
N GLY A 251 2.93 17.58 22.17
CA GLY A 251 2.04 18.50 22.89
C GLY A 251 2.62 19.91 23.03
N THR A 252 3.42 20.35 22.05
CA THR A 252 4.07 21.66 22.04
C THR A 252 3.31 22.66 21.18
N ARG A 253 3.76 23.92 21.23
CA ARG A 253 3.11 25.05 20.55
C ARG A 253 2.88 24.78 19.05
N PRO A 254 1.64 24.91 18.56
CA PRO A 254 1.34 24.90 17.12
C PRO A 254 2.10 26.00 16.36
N PRO A 255 2.55 25.75 15.12
CA PRO A 255 3.36 26.71 14.35
C PRO A 255 2.63 28.00 14.00
N ASP A 256 1.30 27.95 13.90
CA ASP A 256 0.40 29.06 13.57
C ASP A 256 0.07 29.97 14.76
N ILE A 257 0.32 29.52 16.00
CA ILE A 257 0.11 30.33 17.20
C ILE A 257 1.42 30.99 17.61
N GLU A 258 1.47 32.32 17.58
CA GLU A 258 2.63 33.10 18.03
C GLU A 258 3.08 32.75 19.46
N MET A 259 4.40 32.66 19.69
CA MET A 259 4.97 32.19 20.96
C MET A 259 4.50 33.00 22.18
N HIS A 260 4.39 34.32 22.03
CA HIS A 260 3.92 35.19 23.12
C HIS A 260 2.44 34.98 23.44
N VAL A 261 1.62 34.61 22.44
CA VAL A 261 0.21 34.25 22.62
C VAL A 261 0.13 32.91 23.33
N TRP A 262 0.88 31.91 22.85
CA TRP A 262 0.92 30.57 23.46
C TRP A 262 1.30 30.61 24.94
N ASN A 263 2.35 31.35 25.29
CA ASN A 263 2.81 31.46 26.68
C ASN A 263 1.85 32.24 27.58
N ALA A 264 0.95 33.05 27.01
CA ALA A 264 -0.09 33.76 27.75
C ALA A 264 -1.34 32.91 28.01
N LEU A 265 -1.51 31.78 27.30
CA LEU A 265 -2.65 30.89 27.49
C LEU A 265 -2.53 30.08 28.78
N PRO A 266 -3.63 29.89 29.52
CA PRO A 266 -3.70 28.89 30.58
C PRO A 266 -3.28 27.50 30.07
N GLN A 267 -2.78 26.65 30.98
CA GLN A 267 -2.40 25.28 30.61
C GLN A 267 -3.58 24.49 30.02
N GLU A 268 -4.76 24.56 30.64
CA GLU A 268 -5.97 23.90 30.15
C GLU A 268 -6.33 24.32 28.71
N SER A 269 -6.18 25.59 28.36
CA SER A 269 -6.42 26.07 27.00
C SER A 269 -5.37 25.54 26.01
N ARG A 270 -4.12 25.41 26.43
CA ARG A 270 -3.05 24.80 25.61
C ARG A 270 -3.34 23.32 25.38
N ASP A 271 -3.66 22.59 26.43
CA ASP A 271 -4.01 21.17 26.37
C ASP A 271 -5.23 20.94 25.48
N GLN A 272 -6.26 21.79 25.58
CA GLN A 272 -7.44 21.74 24.72
C GLN A 272 -7.11 21.99 23.24
N ILE A 273 -6.21 22.92 22.92
CA ILE A 273 -5.77 23.17 21.55
C ILE A 273 -5.06 21.93 20.98
N ILE A 274 -4.14 21.32 21.74
CA ILE A 274 -3.46 20.10 21.32
C ILE A 274 -4.46 18.97 21.13
N GLN A 275 -5.34 18.76 22.10
CA GLN A 275 -6.34 17.70 22.07
C GLN A 275 -7.28 17.82 20.86
N THR A 276 -7.78 19.04 20.59
CA THR A 276 -8.63 19.29 19.43
C THR A 276 -7.91 18.99 18.12
N ALA A 277 -6.61 19.28 18.04
CA ALA A 277 -5.83 19.01 16.85
C ALA A 277 -5.55 17.51 16.66
N ARG A 278 -5.30 16.77 17.75
CA ARG A 278 -5.14 15.31 17.74
C ARG A 278 -6.43 14.60 17.33
N GLU A 279 -7.55 14.97 17.95
CA GLU A 279 -8.88 14.44 17.60
C GLU A 279 -9.25 14.71 16.15
N LYS A 280 -8.84 15.87 15.61
CA LYS A 280 -9.06 16.20 14.19
C LYS A 280 -8.34 15.22 13.26
N VAL A 281 -7.07 14.88 13.54
CA VAL A 281 -6.31 13.92 12.72
C VAL A 281 -6.97 12.54 12.77
N VAL A 282 -7.35 12.09 13.97
CA VAL A 282 -8.05 10.80 14.12
C VAL A 282 -9.40 10.80 13.39
N ALA A 283 -10.17 11.89 13.47
CA ALA A 283 -11.45 12.03 12.76
C ALA A 283 -11.29 12.10 11.22
N GLU A 284 -10.16 12.59 10.72
CA GLU A 284 -9.84 12.59 9.29
C GLU A 284 -9.50 11.16 8.80
N ASN A 285 -8.83 10.35 9.62
CA ASN A 285 -8.58 8.93 9.35
C ASN A 285 -9.85 8.07 9.50
N TRP A 286 -10.73 8.44 10.44
CA TRP A 286 -11.96 7.73 10.77
C TRP A 286 -13.19 8.61 10.54
N PRO A 287 -13.52 8.94 9.29
CA PRO A 287 -14.64 9.82 8.99
C PRO A 287 -15.95 9.22 9.52
N MET A 288 -16.82 10.09 10.05
CA MET A 288 -18.12 9.67 10.55
C MET A 288 -18.92 9.00 9.42
N PRO A 289 -19.42 7.77 9.62
CA PRO A 289 -20.21 7.10 8.59
C PRO A 289 -21.52 7.85 8.32
N GLU A 290 -22.13 7.57 7.17
CA GLU A 290 -23.47 8.04 6.88
C GLU A 290 -24.46 7.43 7.90
N PHE A 291 -25.27 8.29 8.52
CA PHE A 291 -26.22 7.86 9.53
C PHE A 291 -27.46 7.22 8.89
N ASP A 292 -27.70 5.94 9.18
CA ASP A 292 -28.95 5.26 8.87
C ASP A 292 -29.91 5.28 10.08
N VAL A 293 -31.03 5.98 9.94
CA VAL A 293 -32.09 6.06 10.97
C VAL A 293 -32.73 4.71 11.30
N ASN A 294 -32.69 3.76 10.36
CA ASN A 294 -33.18 2.40 10.52
C ASN A 294 -32.04 1.41 10.85
N GLY A 295 -30.83 1.92 11.02
CA GLY A 295 -29.66 1.13 11.39
C GLY A 295 -29.78 0.54 12.80
N PRO A 296 -28.91 -0.46 13.11
CA PRO A 296 -28.86 -1.05 14.43
C PRO A 296 -28.48 -0.01 15.51
N PRO A 297 -28.87 -0.23 16.77
CA PRO A 297 -28.43 0.62 17.86
C PRO A 297 -26.91 0.52 18.09
N PRO A 298 -26.29 1.56 18.68
CA PRO A 298 -25.02 1.40 19.39
C PRO A 298 -25.08 0.23 20.38
N SER A 299 -23.98 -0.49 20.55
CA SER A 299 -23.87 -1.56 21.56
C SER A 299 -24.10 -1.06 22.99
N THR A 300 -23.83 0.22 23.24
CA THR A 300 -24.07 0.91 24.51
C THR A 300 -25.54 1.25 24.76
N VAL A 301 -26.42 1.11 23.75
CA VAL A 301 -27.83 1.51 23.81
C VAL A 301 -28.73 0.29 23.68
N ASP A 302 -29.58 0.08 24.69
CA ASP A 302 -30.59 -0.97 24.66
C ASP A 302 -31.52 -0.84 23.44
N SER A 303 -31.74 -1.95 22.74
CA SER A 303 -32.56 -1.98 21.51
C SER A 303 -33.98 -1.44 21.70
N LEU A 304 -34.60 -1.69 22.86
CA LEU A 304 -35.93 -1.17 23.16
C LEU A 304 -35.88 0.35 23.33
N VAL A 305 -34.83 0.89 23.95
CA VAL A 305 -34.64 2.35 24.05
C VAL A 305 -34.43 2.95 22.66
N TRP A 306 -33.59 2.33 21.84
CA TRP A 306 -33.33 2.78 20.47
C TRP A 306 -34.59 2.87 19.64
N ASP A 307 -35.45 1.83 19.65
CA ASP A 307 -36.66 1.79 18.86
C ASP A 307 -37.69 2.86 19.24
N HIS A 308 -37.61 3.39 20.47
CA HIS A 308 -38.51 4.44 20.96
C HIS A 308 -37.91 5.86 20.83
N LEU A 309 -36.65 6.00 20.40
CA LEU A 309 -36.04 7.32 20.18
C LEU A 309 -36.54 7.96 18.87
N PRO A 310 -36.83 9.27 18.89
CA PRO A 310 -37.10 9.99 17.65
C PRO A 310 -35.83 10.03 16.76
N PRO A 311 -35.96 10.19 15.43
CA PRO A 311 -34.83 10.23 14.50
C PRO A 311 -33.70 11.19 14.90
N GLU A 312 -34.04 12.39 15.36
CA GLU A 312 -33.06 13.38 15.83
C GLU A 312 -32.27 12.91 17.07
N GLY A 313 -32.93 12.15 17.95
CA GLY A 313 -32.31 11.55 19.13
C GLY A 313 -31.34 10.43 18.75
N LYS A 314 -31.74 9.58 17.80
CA LYS A 314 -30.87 8.52 17.25
C LYS A 314 -29.62 9.11 16.58
N GLN A 315 -29.79 10.14 15.76
CA GLN A 315 -28.68 10.82 15.09
C GLN A 315 -27.73 11.48 16.10
N SER A 316 -28.27 12.12 17.14
CA SER A 316 -27.46 12.77 18.17
C SER A 316 -26.64 11.75 18.97
N LEU A 317 -27.21 10.59 19.31
CA LEU A 317 -26.47 9.51 19.97
C LEU A 317 -25.40 8.91 19.06
N PHE A 318 -25.73 8.65 17.80
CA PHE A 318 -24.76 8.16 16.82
C PHE A 318 -23.54 9.10 16.71
N GLN A 319 -23.77 10.42 16.65
CA GLN A 319 -22.69 11.40 16.63
C GLN A 319 -21.88 11.41 17.94
N GLN A 320 -22.52 11.23 19.09
CA GLN A 320 -21.84 11.16 20.38
C GLN A 320 -20.95 9.91 20.48
N GLU A 321 -21.43 8.76 20.03
CA GLU A 321 -20.66 7.51 20.01
C GLU A 321 -19.46 7.61 19.07
N TRP A 322 -19.63 8.19 17.87
CA TRP A 322 -18.50 8.45 16.98
C TRP A 322 -17.47 9.40 17.61
N GLN A 323 -17.92 10.48 18.28
CA GLN A 323 -17.01 11.37 18.99
C GLN A 323 -16.30 10.69 20.18
N ALA A 324 -16.96 9.74 20.84
CA ALA A 324 -16.35 8.95 21.91
C ALA A 324 -15.28 8.01 21.36
N ALA A 325 -15.54 7.32 20.24
CA ALA A 325 -14.57 6.50 19.52
C ALA A 325 -13.33 7.31 19.07
N VAL A 326 -13.54 8.51 18.52
CA VAL A 326 -12.44 9.43 18.16
C VAL A 326 -11.61 9.79 19.38
N ARG A 327 -12.24 10.10 20.52
CA ARG A 327 -11.54 10.45 21.76
C ARG A 327 -10.76 9.29 22.34
N GLU A 328 -11.36 8.11 22.39
CA GLU A 328 -10.71 6.89 22.84
C GLU A 328 -9.48 6.58 21.98
N GLN A 329 -9.64 6.54 20.66
CA GLN A 329 -8.55 6.26 19.74
C GLN A 329 -7.45 7.33 19.84
N THR A 330 -7.81 8.59 20.01
CA THR A 330 -6.85 9.68 20.25
C THR A 330 -6.02 9.41 21.50
N SER A 331 -6.65 9.05 22.62
CA SER A 331 -5.89 8.74 23.85
C SER A 331 -4.97 7.53 23.64
N LEU A 332 -5.45 6.45 23.01
CA LEU A 332 -4.64 5.24 22.77
C LEU A 332 -3.44 5.49 21.86
N ILE A 333 -3.57 6.36 20.85
CA ILE A 333 -2.44 6.74 19.96
C ILE A 333 -1.41 7.59 20.71
N PHE A 334 -1.87 8.63 21.43
CA PHE A 334 -0.98 9.68 21.93
C PHE A 334 -0.51 9.48 23.37
N ASP A 335 -1.32 8.83 24.21
CA ASP A 335 -1.00 8.55 25.62
C ASP A 335 -0.46 7.13 25.81
N GLY A 336 -0.69 6.26 24.81
CA GLY A 336 -0.18 4.89 24.74
C GLY A 336 -1.26 3.84 24.99
N VAL A 337 -0.99 2.63 24.50
CA VAL A 337 -1.84 1.45 24.69
C VAL A 337 -1.34 0.67 25.92
N PRO A 338 -2.23 0.16 26.79
CA PRO A 338 -1.84 -0.75 27.87
C PRO A 338 -1.05 -1.96 27.34
N GLU A 339 -0.15 -2.50 28.16
CA GLU A 339 0.60 -3.73 27.84
C GLU A 339 -0.37 -4.88 27.56
N GLY A 340 -0.20 -5.54 26.41
CA GLY A 340 -1.14 -6.57 25.95
C GLY A 340 -2.42 -6.00 25.31
N GLY A 341 -2.48 -4.71 25.01
CA GLY A 341 -3.61 -4.12 24.31
C GLY A 341 -4.86 -3.87 25.16
N ALA A 342 -5.85 -3.27 24.52
CA ALA A 342 -7.13 -2.90 25.10
C ALA A 342 -8.29 -3.31 24.17
N VAL A 343 -9.42 -3.69 24.75
CA VAL A 343 -10.69 -3.80 24.01
C VAL A 343 -11.21 -2.39 23.74
N ALA A 344 -11.69 -2.12 22.53
CA ALA A 344 -12.33 -0.86 22.22
C ALA A 344 -13.64 -0.72 23.01
N GLU A 345 -13.74 0.31 23.85
CA GLU A 345 -14.99 0.68 24.52
C GLU A 345 -15.97 1.30 23.53
N HIS A 346 -15.46 2.08 22.56
CA HIS A 346 -16.21 2.71 21.49
C HIS A 346 -15.66 2.26 20.12
N PRO A 347 -16.12 1.11 19.59
CA PRO A 347 -15.61 0.57 18.33
C PRO A 347 -16.04 1.44 17.13
N PHE A 348 -15.15 1.60 16.15
CA PHE A 348 -15.45 2.34 14.91
C PHE A 348 -16.26 1.52 13.93
N LEU A 349 -16.04 0.20 13.89
CA LEU A 349 -16.66 -0.71 12.94
C LEU A 349 -16.90 -2.07 13.61
N GLY A 350 -17.72 -2.91 12.95
CA GLY A 350 -18.09 -4.22 13.47
C GLY A 350 -19.49 -4.24 14.09
N VAL A 351 -20.02 -5.43 14.26
CA VAL A 351 -21.39 -5.67 14.77
C VAL A 351 -21.63 -5.15 16.19
N ASP A 352 -20.58 -4.89 16.97
CA ASP A 352 -20.62 -4.26 18.30
C ASP A 352 -20.46 -2.72 18.22
N SER A 353 -20.42 -2.16 17.01
CA SER A 353 -20.37 -0.72 16.76
C SER A 353 -21.69 -0.22 16.19
N SER A 354 -22.18 0.90 16.72
CA SER A 354 -23.24 1.72 16.13
C SER A 354 -22.96 2.18 14.71
N LEU A 355 -21.71 2.11 14.28
CA LEU A 355 -21.17 2.80 13.11
C LEU A 355 -20.95 1.85 11.92
N GLY A 356 -21.24 0.55 12.08
CA GLY A 356 -21.10 -0.47 11.03
C GLY A 356 -22.42 -1.16 10.64
N ASN A 357 -22.41 -1.88 9.51
CA ASN A 357 -23.58 -2.61 8.97
C ASN A 357 -23.90 -3.94 9.69
N GLY A 358 -23.28 -4.20 10.83
CA GLY A 358 -23.37 -5.48 11.52
C GLY A 358 -24.44 -5.49 12.63
N GLN A 359 -25.13 -6.61 12.84
CA GLN A 359 -26.03 -6.79 13.99
C GLN A 359 -25.43 -7.76 15.01
N VAL A 360 -25.14 -7.30 16.25
CA VAL A 360 -24.76 -8.16 17.41
C VAL A 360 -25.68 -9.38 17.52
N GLY A 361 -26.99 -9.16 17.25
CA GLY A 361 -28.02 -10.19 17.32
C GLY A 361 -27.77 -11.39 16.40
N GLU A 362 -27.22 -11.21 15.20
CA GLU A 362 -26.96 -12.33 14.28
C GLU A 362 -25.87 -13.28 14.79
N TRP A 363 -24.89 -12.79 15.55
CA TRP A 363 -23.86 -13.64 16.15
C TRP A 363 -24.42 -14.46 17.31
N LEU A 364 -25.10 -13.79 18.25
CA LEU A 364 -25.72 -14.43 19.41
C LEU A 364 -26.79 -15.45 18.98
N ASP A 365 -27.55 -15.13 17.94
CA ASP A 365 -28.54 -16.04 17.39
C ASP A 365 -27.88 -17.30 16.84
N ASN A 366 -26.67 -17.25 16.28
CA ASN A 366 -26.04 -18.44 15.72
C ASN A 366 -24.98 -19.07 16.63
N ALA A 367 -24.77 -18.52 17.83
CA ALA A 367 -23.84 -19.04 18.81
C ALA A 367 -24.17 -20.48 19.22
N LEU A 368 -23.13 -21.26 19.52
CA LEU A 368 -23.23 -22.63 20.00
C LEU A 368 -24.04 -22.70 21.31
N GLN A 369 -23.73 -21.82 22.24
CA GLN A 369 -24.37 -21.68 23.54
C GLN A 369 -24.16 -20.25 24.07
N GLU A 370 -25.03 -19.81 24.97
CA GLU A 370 -24.86 -18.52 25.65
C GLU A 370 -23.51 -18.49 26.38
N GLY A 371 -22.71 -17.45 26.17
CA GLY A 371 -21.38 -17.29 26.75
C GLY A 371 -20.25 -18.09 26.07
N SER A 372 -20.48 -18.75 24.93
CA SER A 372 -19.38 -19.25 24.10
C SER A 372 -18.72 -18.12 23.30
N ALA A 373 -17.44 -18.30 22.94
CA ALA A 373 -16.76 -17.41 21.99
C ALA A 373 -17.63 -17.21 20.74
N ALA A 374 -17.70 -15.98 20.25
CA ALA A 374 -18.60 -15.57 19.17
C ALA A 374 -18.39 -16.37 17.87
N GLN A 375 -17.15 -16.74 17.54
CA GLN A 375 -16.88 -17.58 16.36
C GLN A 375 -17.38 -19.03 16.48
N TYR A 376 -17.83 -19.48 17.65
CA TYR A 376 -18.37 -20.83 17.82
C TYR A 376 -19.82 -20.86 17.37
N ILE A 377 -20.00 -21.10 16.07
CA ILE A 377 -21.29 -20.97 15.40
C ILE A 377 -21.88 -22.34 15.08
N ASN A 378 -23.19 -22.46 15.26
CA ASN A 378 -23.98 -23.53 14.72
C ASN A 378 -24.30 -23.28 13.24
N LEU A 379 -23.58 -23.96 12.34
CA LEU A 379 -23.74 -23.74 10.89
C LEU A 379 -25.07 -24.24 10.35
N GLU A 380 -25.70 -25.24 10.98
CA GLU A 380 -27.07 -25.65 10.60
C GLU A 380 -28.08 -24.54 10.88
N LYS A 381 -27.91 -23.80 11.99
CA LYS A 381 -28.74 -22.64 12.32
C LYS A 381 -28.46 -21.46 11.37
N ALA A 382 -27.18 -21.20 11.08
CA ALA A 382 -26.77 -20.07 10.24
C ALA A 382 -27.07 -20.27 8.74
N LEU A 383 -26.81 -21.47 8.20
CA LEU A 383 -26.84 -21.77 6.77
C LEU A 383 -27.95 -22.74 6.35
N GLY A 384 -28.67 -23.34 7.31
CA GLY A 384 -29.78 -24.26 7.08
C GLY A 384 -29.43 -25.74 7.17
N PRO A 385 -30.41 -26.64 6.94
CA PRO A 385 -30.24 -28.08 7.11
C PRO A 385 -29.18 -28.66 6.16
N GLY A 386 -28.36 -29.58 6.68
CA GLY A 386 -27.30 -30.26 5.92
C GLY A 386 -25.88 -29.76 6.18
N TRP A 387 -25.73 -28.69 6.98
CA TRP A 387 -24.44 -28.23 7.50
C TRP A 387 -24.16 -28.83 8.89
N ARG A 388 -22.88 -28.91 9.30
CA ARG A 388 -22.51 -29.38 10.64
C ARG A 388 -23.08 -28.47 11.73
N GLN A 389 -23.41 -29.05 12.89
CA GLN A 389 -24.03 -28.29 13.98
C GLN A 389 -23.07 -27.44 14.80
N VAL A 390 -21.76 -27.69 14.75
CA VAL A 390 -20.81 -27.07 15.69
C VAL A 390 -19.50 -26.75 14.99
N HIS A 391 -19.14 -25.49 14.73
CA HIS A 391 -17.86 -25.15 14.12
C HIS A 391 -17.04 -24.21 15.01
N TYR A 392 -15.78 -24.56 15.30
CA TYR A 392 -14.90 -23.80 16.20
C TYR A 392 -13.86 -22.94 15.46
N ASN A 393 -13.55 -23.26 14.20
CA ASN A 393 -12.44 -22.66 13.44
C ASN A 393 -12.92 -21.62 12.39
N LEU A 394 -13.79 -20.67 12.78
CA LEU A 394 -14.40 -19.72 11.85
C LEU A 394 -13.72 -18.34 11.78
N CYS A 395 -12.65 -18.11 12.55
CA CYS A 395 -11.93 -16.85 12.57
C CYS A 395 -11.57 -16.29 11.19
N GLY A 396 -11.06 -17.14 10.28
CA GLY A 396 -10.69 -16.72 8.92
C GLY A 396 -11.87 -16.19 8.11
N PRO A 397 -12.92 -17.00 7.86
CA PRO A 397 -14.10 -16.57 7.11
C PRO A 397 -14.76 -15.32 7.69
N LEU A 398 -14.81 -15.21 9.02
CA LEU A 398 -15.42 -14.08 9.72
C LEU A 398 -14.55 -12.82 9.63
N ALA A 399 -13.23 -12.93 9.75
CA ALA A 399 -12.31 -11.81 9.53
C ALA A 399 -12.38 -11.27 8.09
N VAL A 400 -12.44 -12.16 7.09
CA VAL A 400 -12.66 -11.77 5.69
C VAL A 400 -14.04 -11.12 5.51
N GLY A 401 -15.08 -11.69 6.11
CA GLY A 401 -16.42 -11.09 6.10
C GLY A 401 -16.43 -9.66 6.63
N ALA A 402 -15.85 -9.46 7.81
CA ALA A 402 -15.76 -8.15 8.45
C ALA A 402 -14.98 -7.14 7.59
N SER A 403 -13.88 -7.57 6.95
CA SER A 403 -13.11 -6.71 6.04
C SER A 403 -13.91 -6.23 4.82
N LEU A 404 -14.90 -7.01 4.40
CA LEU A 404 -15.78 -6.72 3.27
C LEU A 404 -17.13 -6.13 3.71
N GLY A 405 -17.29 -5.80 4.99
CA GLY A 405 -18.52 -5.23 5.54
C GLY A 405 -19.72 -6.19 5.56
N MET A 406 -19.48 -7.51 5.62
CA MET A 406 -20.51 -8.54 5.58
C MET A 406 -21.03 -8.91 6.97
N SER A 407 -22.30 -9.26 7.01
CA SER A 407 -22.89 -10.00 8.13
C SER A 407 -22.22 -11.39 8.27
N PRO A 408 -22.26 -12.03 9.46
CA PRO A 408 -21.70 -13.37 9.64
C PRO A 408 -22.32 -14.39 8.68
N LYS A 409 -23.63 -14.29 8.48
CA LYS A 409 -24.35 -15.19 7.57
C LYS A 409 -23.90 -14.98 6.13
N GLU A 410 -23.74 -13.73 5.70
CA GLU A 410 -23.23 -13.40 4.37
C GLU A 410 -21.79 -13.89 4.19
N ALA A 411 -20.93 -13.69 5.18
CA ALA A 411 -19.54 -14.14 5.19
C ALA A 411 -19.44 -15.67 5.07
N LEU A 412 -20.20 -16.40 5.89
CA LEU A 412 -20.25 -17.86 5.87
C LEU A 412 -20.84 -18.40 4.56
N THR A 413 -21.87 -17.75 4.02
CA THR A 413 -22.46 -18.11 2.72
C THR A 413 -21.45 -17.91 1.59
N ALA A 414 -20.72 -16.80 1.61
CA ALA A 414 -19.70 -16.49 0.63
C ALA A 414 -18.51 -17.46 0.69
N PHE A 415 -18.08 -17.83 1.89
CA PHE A 415 -17.03 -18.81 2.08
C PHE A 415 -17.49 -20.22 1.68
N ALA A 416 -18.74 -20.59 1.99
CA ALA A 416 -19.34 -21.84 1.56
C ALA A 416 -19.32 -21.99 0.02
N ALA A 417 -19.61 -20.91 -0.71
CA ALA A 417 -19.63 -20.93 -2.18
C ALA A 417 -18.28 -21.33 -2.81
N THR A 418 -17.16 -21.09 -2.13
CA THR A 418 -15.81 -21.39 -2.64
C THR A 418 -15.12 -22.56 -1.92
N SER A 419 -15.53 -22.83 -0.67
CA SER A 419 -14.80 -23.70 0.27
C SER A 419 -15.71 -24.51 1.20
N ALA A 420 -16.93 -24.89 0.76
CA ALA A 420 -17.90 -25.67 1.56
C ALA A 420 -17.33 -26.91 2.29
N GLY A 421 -16.33 -27.58 1.70
CA GLY A 421 -15.70 -28.76 2.30
C GLY A 421 -15.09 -28.47 3.67
N ILE A 422 -14.44 -27.32 3.84
CA ILE A 422 -13.78 -26.90 5.09
C ILE A 422 -14.83 -26.64 6.17
N LEU A 423 -15.91 -25.95 5.82
CA LEU A 423 -17.02 -25.70 6.73
C LEU A 423 -17.70 -26.99 7.20
N ASN A 424 -17.76 -28.03 6.37
CA ASN A 424 -18.36 -29.31 6.74
C ASN A 424 -17.41 -30.21 7.55
N SER A 425 -16.11 -30.19 7.25
CA SER A 425 -15.11 -30.96 8.01
C SER A 425 -14.78 -30.33 9.37
N GLY A 426 -14.93 -29.00 9.50
CA GLY A 426 -14.51 -28.25 10.68
C GLY A 426 -13.02 -27.97 10.72
N ASP A 427 -12.34 -28.13 9.59
CA ASP A 427 -10.90 -27.88 9.48
C ASP A 427 -10.58 -26.39 9.66
N THR A 428 -9.31 -26.11 9.96
CA THR A 428 -8.81 -24.74 10.02
C THR A 428 -8.69 -24.13 8.62
N THR A 429 -8.69 -22.80 8.55
CA THR A 429 -8.51 -22.07 7.29
C THR A 429 -7.06 -21.65 7.10
N THR A 430 -6.59 -21.73 5.86
CA THR A 430 -5.31 -21.14 5.42
C THR A 430 -5.59 -19.91 4.56
N ALA A 431 -4.56 -19.15 4.16
CA ALA A 431 -4.73 -17.97 3.32
C ALA A 431 -5.38 -18.29 1.95
N THR A 432 -5.10 -19.47 1.37
CA THR A 432 -5.61 -19.86 0.04
C THR A 432 -7.15 -19.92 -0.06
N PRO A 433 -7.89 -20.66 0.79
CA PRO A 433 -9.35 -20.65 0.75
C PRO A 433 -9.96 -19.29 1.11
N LEU A 434 -9.29 -18.49 1.96
CA LEU A 434 -9.74 -17.14 2.29
C LEU A 434 -9.62 -16.19 1.09
N ALA A 435 -8.51 -16.26 0.35
CA ALA A 435 -8.27 -15.47 -0.86
C ALA A 435 -9.38 -15.65 -1.90
N LYS A 436 -9.91 -16.87 -2.06
CA LYS A 436 -11.00 -17.15 -3.00
C LYS A 436 -12.28 -16.34 -2.74
N VAL A 437 -12.54 -15.94 -1.50
CA VAL A 437 -13.72 -15.11 -1.16
C VAL A 437 -13.58 -13.69 -1.71
N TYR A 438 -12.35 -13.15 -1.70
CA TYR A 438 -12.00 -11.89 -2.31
C TYR A 438 -12.02 -11.99 -3.84
N GLU A 439 -11.37 -13.01 -4.40
CA GLU A 439 -11.29 -13.24 -5.86
C GLU A 439 -12.68 -13.38 -6.50
N ALA A 440 -13.61 -14.08 -5.82
CA ALA A 440 -14.99 -14.22 -6.25
C ALA A 440 -15.74 -12.87 -6.37
N ARG A 441 -15.20 -11.80 -5.78
CA ARG A 441 -15.73 -10.43 -5.82
C ARG A 441 -14.87 -9.47 -6.65
N GLY A 442 -13.95 -10.00 -7.46
CA GLY A 442 -13.10 -9.21 -8.34
C GLY A 442 -11.93 -8.51 -7.66
N TRP A 443 -11.68 -8.79 -6.37
CA TRP A 443 -10.47 -8.35 -5.69
C TRP A 443 -9.29 -9.20 -6.16
N THR A 444 -8.09 -8.62 -6.14
CA THR A 444 -6.85 -9.37 -6.35
C THR A 444 -6.18 -9.61 -5.01
N THR A 445 -5.61 -10.79 -4.81
CA THR A 445 -4.91 -11.12 -3.56
C THR A 445 -3.41 -11.26 -3.81
N GLY A 446 -2.60 -10.68 -2.94
CA GLY A 446 -1.15 -10.74 -2.97
C GLY A 446 -0.60 -10.98 -1.57
N TYR A 447 0.71 -11.26 -1.48
CA TYR A 447 1.38 -11.59 -0.22
C TYR A 447 0.74 -12.82 0.45
N THR A 448 1.01 -14.01 -0.07
CA THR A 448 0.53 -15.27 0.51
C THR A 448 1.73 -16.05 1.03
N SER A 449 1.83 -16.20 2.35
CA SER A 449 2.69 -17.16 3.07
C SER A 449 4.05 -17.47 2.40
N GLY A 450 5.12 -16.79 2.83
CA GLY A 450 6.48 -17.09 2.35
C GLY A 450 7.51 -15.99 2.58
N SER A 451 7.08 -14.75 2.82
CA SER A 451 7.94 -13.66 3.26
C SER A 451 8.31 -13.88 4.73
N ALA A 452 9.60 -14.00 5.03
CA ALA A 452 10.10 -14.39 6.35
C ALA A 452 9.90 -13.35 7.48
N SER A 453 9.33 -12.18 7.18
CA SER A 453 9.16 -11.08 8.13
C SER A 453 7.83 -10.37 7.94
N MET A 454 7.29 -9.82 9.03
CA MET A 454 6.12 -8.95 8.99
C MET A 454 6.50 -7.68 8.21
N PRO A 455 5.59 -7.10 7.40
CA PRO A 455 5.83 -5.78 6.85
C PRO A 455 6.05 -4.77 7.98
N ALA A 456 6.83 -3.71 7.70
CA ALA A 456 6.99 -2.62 8.65
C ALA A 456 5.62 -1.93 8.90
N PRO A 457 5.41 -1.25 10.04
CA PRO A 457 4.15 -0.58 10.31
C PRO A 457 3.78 0.43 9.23
N GLU A 458 4.78 1.14 8.69
CA GLU A 458 4.63 2.05 7.56
C GLU A 458 4.06 1.36 6.32
N ASP A 459 4.47 0.11 6.07
CA ASP A 459 3.99 -0.67 4.93
C ASP A 459 2.53 -1.07 5.12
N MET A 460 2.16 -1.53 6.31
CA MET A 460 0.78 -1.90 6.61
C MET A 460 -0.15 -0.69 6.59
N ALA A 461 0.27 0.44 7.14
CA ALA A 461 -0.47 1.71 7.08
C ALA A 461 -0.75 2.11 5.63
N ARG A 462 0.28 2.12 4.77
CA ARG A 462 0.13 2.43 3.34
C ARG A 462 -0.80 1.46 2.61
N MET A 463 -0.73 0.16 2.91
CA MET A 463 -1.66 -0.80 2.33
C MET A 463 -3.11 -0.49 2.69
N LEU A 464 -3.38 -0.10 3.93
CA LEU A 464 -4.71 0.27 4.39
C LEU A 464 -5.18 1.59 3.76
N ASP A 465 -4.30 2.60 3.64
CA ASP A 465 -4.57 3.86 2.95
C ASP A 465 -4.91 3.66 1.46
N ASP A 466 -4.26 2.69 0.81
CA ASP A 466 -4.56 2.26 -0.57
C ASP A 466 -5.89 1.48 -0.68
N GLY A 467 -6.64 1.34 0.41
CA GLY A 467 -7.91 0.63 0.49
C GLY A 467 -7.77 -0.90 0.47
N LYS A 468 -6.58 -1.45 0.70
CA LYS A 468 -6.38 -2.90 0.76
C LYS A 468 -6.92 -3.45 2.08
N ALA A 469 -7.42 -4.68 2.03
CA ALA A 469 -7.82 -5.42 3.22
C ALA A 469 -6.67 -6.32 3.69
N LEU A 470 -6.42 -6.30 5.00
CA LEU A 470 -5.35 -7.06 5.65
C LEU A 470 -5.92 -8.07 6.64
N ILE A 471 -5.64 -9.35 6.43
CA ILE A 471 -6.00 -10.43 7.36
C ILE A 471 -4.71 -11.04 7.90
N ALA A 472 -4.48 -10.88 9.21
CA ALA A 472 -3.28 -11.35 9.89
C ALA A 472 -3.58 -12.61 10.69
N LEU A 473 -2.69 -13.59 10.61
CA LEU A 473 -2.65 -14.73 11.51
C LEU A 473 -1.83 -14.30 12.73
N VAL A 474 -2.40 -14.42 13.91
CA VAL A 474 -1.81 -14.03 15.19
C VAL A 474 -2.08 -15.13 16.21
N ASN A 475 -1.43 -15.05 17.36
CA ASN A 475 -1.76 -15.90 18.51
C ASN A 475 -2.68 -15.16 19.48
N ILE A 476 -3.73 -15.85 19.93
CA ILE A 476 -4.65 -15.37 20.95
C ILE A 476 -4.73 -16.33 22.13
N ASP A 477 -5.32 -15.84 23.23
CA ASP A 477 -5.51 -16.64 24.43
C ASP A 477 -6.94 -17.19 24.61
N THR A 478 -7.17 -18.49 24.33
CA THR A 478 -8.53 -19.08 24.20
C THR A 478 -8.98 -20.14 25.22
N LYS A 479 -8.14 -20.47 26.22
CA LYS A 479 -8.45 -21.30 27.43
C LYS A 479 -8.93 -22.78 27.27
N ILE A 480 -8.41 -23.66 28.16
CA ILE A 480 -9.23 -24.61 28.93
C ILE A 480 -8.70 -24.60 30.39
N GLY A 481 -9.48 -24.06 31.35
CA GLY A 481 -9.32 -24.31 32.81
C GLY A 481 -8.70 -23.25 33.73
N ASP A 482 -8.40 -22.03 33.27
CA ASP A 482 -7.87 -20.94 34.13
C ASP A 482 -8.89 -19.79 34.26
N GLU A 483 -8.65 -18.72 35.02
CA GLU A 483 -9.59 -17.59 35.23
C GLU A 483 -9.19 -16.33 34.41
N ASP A 484 -7.92 -16.20 34.00
CA ASP A 484 -7.35 -14.96 33.43
C ASP A 484 -7.19 -14.91 31.88
N LYS A 485 -7.98 -15.64 31.09
CA LYS A 485 -7.86 -15.68 29.60
C LYS A 485 -9.11 -15.12 28.92
N ASP A 486 -8.91 -14.14 28.04
CA ASP A 486 -9.88 -13.13 27.57
C ASP A 486 -10.05 -13.08 26.04
N GLY A 487 -9.33 -13.92 25.28
CA GLY A 487 -9.36 -13.93 23.81
C GLY A 487 -8.46 -12.88 23.14
N MET A 488 -7.70 -12.09 23.91
CA MET A 488 -6.81 -11.06 23.40
C MET A 488 -5.57 -11.66 22.72
N LEU A 489 -4.90 -10.86 21.89
CA LEU A 489 -3.63 -11.20 21.26
C LEU A 489 -2.53 -11.26 22.33
N ARG A 490 -1.72 -12.31 22.28
CA ARG A 490 -0.67 -12.57 23.27
C ARG A 490 0.55 -13.19 22.63
N LEU A 491 1.73 -12.81 23.11
CA LEU A 491 2.94 -13.57 22.89
C LEU A 491 2.86 -14.89 23.67
N HIS A 492 3.08 -15.99 22.97
CA HIS A 492 3.28 -17.29 23.59
C HIS A 492 4.71 -17.78 23.33
N GLY A 493 5.54 -17.79 24.39
CA GLY A 493 6.89 -18.37 24.32
C GLY A 493 6.88 -19.89 24.16
N ASP A 494 5.76 -20.53 24.49
CA ASP A 494 5.52 -21.95 24.24
C ASP A 494 4.44 -22.09 23.14
N SER A 495 4.90 -22.36 21.92
CA SER A 495 4.03 -22.54 20.75
C SER A 495 2.95 -23.62 20.93
N THR A 496 3.14 -24.60 21.82
CA THR A 496 2.11 -25.64 22.06
C THR A 496 0.89 -25.11 22.79
N LYS A 497 1.00 -23.92 23.40
CA LYS A 497 -0.08 -23.21 24.09
C LYS A 497 -0.65 -22.06 23.26
N ALA A 498 -0.07 -21.80 22.09
CA ALA A 498 -0.49 -20.75 21.19
C ALA A 498 -1.70 -21.22 20.38
N VAL A 499 -2.74 -20.40 20.31
CA VAL A 499 -3.88 -20.64 19.43
C VAL A 499 -3.80 -19.66 18.27
N SER A 500 -3.43 -20.17 17.11
CA SER A 500 -3.36 -19.38 15.89
C SER A 500 -4.76 -18.98 15.44
N HIS A 501 -4.91 -17.71 15.09
CA HIS A 501 -6.20 -17.08 14.88
C HIS A 501 -6.10 -15.96 13.85
N TRP A 502 -7.08 -15.91 12.96
CA TRP A 502 -7.15 -14.86 11.96
C TRP A 502 -7.89 -13.64 12.52
N VAL A 503 -7.26 -12.48 12.40
CA VAL A 503 -7.85 -11.17 12.71
C VAL A 503 -7.82 -10.29 11.47
N ASN A 504 -8.75 -9.34 11.39
CA ASN A 504 -8.70 -8.32 10.36
C ASN A 504 -8.02 -7.08 10.92
N VAL A 505 -6.90 -6.66 10.32
CA VAL A 505 -6.23 -5.41 10.68
C VAL A 505 -7.00 -4.25 10.07
N ARG A 506 -7.43 -3.32 10.91
CA ARG A 506 -8.31 -2.20 10.53
C ARG A 506 -7.53 -0.91 10.35
N ALA A 507 -6.55 -0.65 11.21
CA ALA A 507 -5.68 0.51 11.12
C ALA A 507 -4.31 0.20 11.71
N VAL A 508 -3.29 0.88 11.17
CA VAL A 508 -1.94 0.96 11.72
C VAL A 508 -1.58 2.44 11.73
N GLU A 509 -1.49 3.03 12.92
CA GLU A 509 -1.43 4.49 13.09
C GLU A 509 -0.20 4.89 13.90
N ASP A 510 0.50 5.93 13.45
CA ASP A 510 1.64 6.48 14.19
C ASP A 510 1.19 7.55 15.19
N ASN A 511 2.02 7.75 16.22
CA ASN A 511 1.83 8.81 17.21
C ASN A 511 2.70 10.06 16.98
N GLY A 512 3.39 10.13 15.83
CA GLY A 512 4.33 11.18 15.44
C GLY A 512 5.72 11.11 16.09
N ASN A 513 5.93 10.19 17.04
CA ASN A 513 7.16 10.01 17.82
C ASN A 513 7.82 8.64 17.61
N GLY A 514 7.44 7.93 16.55
CA GLY A 514 7.97 6.61 16.19
C GLY A 514 7.30 5.45 16.92
N GLY A 515 6.29 5.72 17.76
CA GLY A 515 5.39 4.71 18.28
C GLY A 515 4.22 4.47 17.32
N TRP A 516 3.74 3.24 17.30
CA TRP A 516 2.69 2.78 16.40
C TRP A 516 1.65 1.97 17.15
N THR A 517 0.39 2.16 16.78
CA THR A 517 -0.75 1.38 17.28
C THR A 517 -1.35 0.56 16.15
N VAL A 518 -1.93 -0.58 16.50
CA VAL A 518 -2.64 -1.47 15.57
C VAL A 518 -4.05 -1.70 16.11
N ARG A 519 -5.06 -1.31 15.34
CA ARG A 519 -6.46 -1.65 15.62
C ARG A 519 -6.84 -2.87 14.80
N VAL A 520 -7.38 -3.89 15.44
CA VAL A 520 -7.83 -5.15 14.81
C VAL A 520 -9.28 -5.42 15.15
N TYR A 521 -9.98 -6.09 14.23
CA TYR A 521 -11.22 -6.79 14.55
C TYR A 521 -10.90 -8.26 14.84
N ASN A 522 -11.24 -8.69 16.06
CA ASN A 522 -11.01 -10.03 16.56
C ASN A 522 -12.34 -10.83 16.53
N PRO A 523 -12.51 -11.78 15.58
CA PRO A 523 -13.73 -12.57 15.48
C PRO A 523 -13.90 -13.59 16.62
N PHE A 524 -12.90 -13.77 17.50
CA PHE A 524 -13.01 -14.70 18.64
C PHE A 524 -14.15 -14.29 19.57
N GLU A 525 -14.09 -13.06 20.07
CA GLU A 525 -15.12 -12.43 20.90
C GLU A 525 -15.91 -11.36 20.13
N ASN A 526 -15.70 -11.27 18.81
CA ASN A 526 -16.45 -10.39 17.92
C ASN A 526 -16.34 -8.87 18.25
N ARG A 527 -15.13 -8.41 18.56
CA ARG A 527 -14.90 -7.02 19.01
C ARG A 527 -13.68 -6.39 18.34
N GLU A 528 -13.60 -5.07 18.42
CA GLU A 528 -12.37 -4.34 18.08
C GLU A 528 -11.42 -4.29 19.28
N GLU A 529 -10.13 -4.41 18.99
CA GLU A 529 -9.04 -4.39 19.96
C GLU A 529 -7.91 -3.52 19.42
N ILE A 530 -7.19 -2.85 20.32
CA ILE A 530 -6.09 -1.94 20.00
C ILE A 530 -4.85 -2.42 20.73
N TYR A 531 -3.73 -2.48 20.00
CA TYR A 531 -2.44 -2.96 20.49
C TYR A 531 -1.35 -1.94 20.19
N SER A 532 -0.28 -1.96 20.99
CA SER A 532 0.99 -1.41 20.55
C SER A 532 1.52 -2.25 19.38
N TRP A 533 2.33 -1.65 18.51
CA TRP A 533 2.98 -2.41 17.43
C TRP A 533 3.84 -3.56 17.97
N GLU A 534 4.54 -3.36 19.09
CA GLU A 534 5.36 -4.38 19.73
C GLU A 534 4.51 -5.59 20.18
N ASP A 535 3.37 -5.36 20.84
CA ASP A 535 2.47 -6.44 21.26
C ASP A 535 1.87 -7.19 20.07
N PHE A 536 1.47 -6.45 19.02
CA PHE A 536 0.95 -7.05 17.79
C PHE A 536 2.01 -7.91 17.09
N GLU A 537 3.22 -7.38 16.89
CA GLU A 537 4.36 -8.08 16.31
C GLU A 537 4.72 -9.33 17.11
N ALA A 538 4.74 -9.25 18.44
CA ALA A 538 5.03 -10.37 19.31
C ALA A 538 3.99 -11.49 19.19
N SER A 539 2.70 -11.14 19.03
CA SER A 539 1.64 -12.13 18.80
C SER A 539 1.74 -12.81 17.42
N TRP A 540 2.31 -12.12 16.43
CA TRP A 540 2.48 -12.59 15.05
C TRP A 540 3.76 -13.41 14.84
N GLY A 541 4.86 -13.02 15.48
CA GLY A 541 6.21 -13.58 15.28
C GLY A 541 6.39 -15.03 15.69
N THR A 542 5.43 -15.62 16.42
CA THR A 542 5.49 -17.00 16.94
C THR A 542 4.30 -17.85 16.50
N ASN A 543 3.68 -17.52 15.36
CA ASN A 543 2.58 -18.30 14.80
C ASN A 543 2.97 -19.77 14.60
N GLY A 544 2.31 -20.64 15.36
CA GLY A 544 2.60 -22.07 15.43
C GLY A 544 1.55 -22.78 16.27
N GLY A 545 0.28 -22.69 15.87
CA GLY A 545 -0.83 -23.34 16.56
C GLY A 545 -1.01 -24.82 16.19
N MET A 546 -1.67 -25.56 17.07
CA MET A 546 -1.94 -26.99 16.92
C MET A 546 -2.78 -27.30 15.67
N VAL A 547 -2.26 -28.16 14.79
CA VAL A 547 -3.06 -28.85 13.77
C VAL A 547 -3.34 -30.26 14.30
N PRO A 548 -4.60 -30.70 14.49
CA PRO A 548 -4.88 -32.11 14.72
C PRO A 548 -4.45 -32.87 13.46
N SER A 549 -3.31 -33.57 13.51
CA SER A 549 -2.95 -34.49 12.43
C SER A 549 -3.71 -35.81 12.65
N THR A 550 -4.25 -36.33 11.55
CA THR A 550 -4.95 -37.61 11.46
C THR A 550 -4.13 -38.74 12.05
N GLU A 551 -4.80 -39.65 12.77
CA GLU A 551 -4.28 -40.84 13.42
C GLU A 551 -3.14 -41.53 12.64
N VAL A 552 -1.91 -41.40 13.15
CA VAL A 552 -0.88 -42.41 12.97
C VAL A 552 -0.52 -42.90 14.37
N GLU A 553 -0.96 -44.11 14.69
CA GLU A 553 -0.50 -44.91 15.84
C GLU A 553 -0.57 -44.23 17.22
N GLY A 554 -1.66 -43.53 17.54
CA GLY A 554 -1.99 -43.19 18.93
C GLY A 554 -1.14 -42.10 19.58
N GLU A 555 -0.25 -41.42 18.84
CA GLU A 555 0.38 -40.17 19.25
C GLU A 555 -0.06 -39.02 18.33
N PHE A 556 -0.57 -37.93 18.93
CA PHE A 556 -0.83 -36.70 18.22
C PHE A 556 0.51 -36.08 17.80
N VAL A 557 0.82 -36.11 16.50
CA VAL A 557 2.03 -35.46 15.97
C VAL A 557 1.70 -34.00 15.65
N PHE A 558 2.22 -33.09 16.47
CA PHE A 558 2.14 -31.64 16.28
C PHE A 558 3.10 -31.22 15.16
N ARG A 559 2.62 -30.47 14.16
CA ARG A 559 3.48 -29.91 13.10
C ARG A 559 3.44 -28.39 13.16
N PHE A 560 4.62 -27.79 13.26
CA PHE A 560 4.84 -26.37 13.03
C PHE A 560 4.38 -26.02 11.61
N ASN A 561 3.48 -25.06 11.48
CA ASN A 561 3.26 -24.39 10.20
C ASN A 561 4.13 -23.13 10.19
N ALA A 562 5.31 -23.19 9.60
CA ALA A 562 6.23 -22.05 9.45
C ALA A 562 5.76 -21.00 8.43
N GLY A 563 4.44 -20.92 8.21
CA GLY A 563 3.82 -19.97 7.30
C GLY A 563 3.30 -18.77 8.07
N HIS A 564 4.11 -17.72 8.14
CA HIS A 564 3.65 -16.37 8.46
C HIS A 564 2.41 -16.04 7.61
N GLY A 565 1.27 -15.84 8.25
CA GLY A 565 0.00 -15.60 7.56
C GLY A 565 -0.33 -14.12 7.57
N LEU A 566 0.04 -13.39 6.53
CA LEU A 566 -0.67 -12.17 6.16
C LEU A 566 -1.34 -12.47 4.83
N LEU A 567 -2.60 -12.06 4.67
CA LEU A 567 -3.32 -12.05 3.40
C LEU A 567 -3.63 -10.60 3.09
N VAL A 568 -3.12 -10.13 1.96
CA VAL A 568 -3.39 -8.77 1.45
C VAL A 568 -4.33 -8.89 0.26
N ALA A 569 -5.50 -8.26 0.35
CA ALA A 569 -6.45 -8.19 -0.75
C ALA A 569 -6.56 -6.75 -1.24
N THR A 570 -6.37 -6.54 -2.54
CA THR A 570 -6.49 -5.24 -3.21
C THR A 570 -7.87 -5.16 -3.89
N PRO A 571 -8.65 -4.09 -3.64
CA PRO A 571 -9.95 -3.93 -4.28
C PRO A 571 -9.82 -3.77 -5.79
N PRO A 572 -10.87 -4.12 -6.56
CA PRO A 572 -10.92 -3.76 -7.96
C PRO A 572 -10.83 -2.23 -8.12
N PRO A 573 -10.31 -1.72 -9.25
CA PRO A 573 -10.35 -0.30 -9.55
C PRO A 573 -11.80 0.21 -9.42
N PRO A 574 -12.04 1.39 -8.84
CA PRO A 574 -13.37 1.95 -8.79
C PRO A 574 -13.93 2.03 -10.21
N ASP A 575 -15.06 1.35 -10.45
CA ASP A 575 -15.75 1.41 -11.73
C ASP A 575 -15.95 2.89 -12.09
N ALA A 576 -15.48 3.31 -13.26
CA ALA A 576 -15.66 4.67 -13.80
C ALA A 576 -17.15 5.03 -14.04
N ALA A 577 -18.08 4.21 -13.56
CA ALA A 577 -19.49 4.24 -13.84
C ALA A 577 -20.36 4.06 -12.58
N THR A 578 -19.90 4.37 -11.37
CA THR A 578 -20.81 4.63 -10.24
C THR A 578 -20.17 5.60 -9.23
N SER A 579 -20.25 6.89 -9.52
CA SER A 579 -20.49 7.88 -8.47
C SER A 579 -21.96 8.28 -8.56
N PRO A 580 -22.64 8.55 -7.43
CA PRO A 580 -24.05 8.95 -7.42
C PRO A 580 -24.34 10.18 -8.28
#